data_AF-A0A7C4JKY0-F1
#
_entry.id   AF-A0A7C4JKY0-F1
#
_cell.length_a   1.000
_cell.length_b   1.000
_cell.length_c   1.000
_cell.angle_alpha   90.00
_cell.angle_beta   90.00
_cell.angle_gamma   90.00
#
_symmetry.space_group_name_H-M   'P 1'
#
loop_
_entity.id
_entity.type
_entity.pdbx_description
1 polymer ?
#
loop_
_entity_poly.entity_id
_entity_poly.type
_entity_poly.pdbx_seq_one_letter_code
_entity_poly.pdbx_strand_id
1 'polypeptide(L)' 'MVAITGYNKFYWSILYGGVLGGNLTPIGSTANIVAIGLASREKIEFPLLYWLKYAIPIVFVQLILSLLYLTIL' A
#
# COMPACT_ATOMS: atom_id res chain seq x y z
N MET A 1 8.61 -2.22 -22.59
CA MET A 1 7.29 -2.65 -22.09
C MET A 1 7.44 -4.06 -21.57
N VAL A 2 7.27 -4.29 -20.26
CA VAL A 2 7.28 -5.66 -19.72
C VAL A 2 5.99 -6.33 -20.22
N ALA A 3 6.14 -7.38 -21.03
CA ALA A 3 4.99 -8.15 -21.51
C ALA A 3 4.35 -8.87 -20.31
N ILE A 4 3.11 -8.51 -19.98
CA ILE A 4 2.37 -9.13 -18.88
C ILE A 4 1.72 -10.43 -19.38
N THR A 5 2.53 -11.47 -19.59
CA THR A 5 2.03 -12.84 -19.87
C THR A 5 1.39 -13.46 -18.61
N GLY A 6 0.63 -14.55 -18.75
CA GLY A 6 -0.16 -15.14 -17.65
C GLY A 6 0.63 -15.45 -16.36
N TYR A 7 1.88 -15.92 -16.47
CA TYR A 7 2.76 -16.12 -15.30
C TYR A 7 3.23 -14.80 -14.68
N ASN A 8 3.46 -13.77 -15.49
CA ASN A 8 3.80 -12.44 -15.01
C ASN A 8 2.62 -11.82 -14.26
N LYS A 9 1.36 -12.03 -14.68
CA LYS A 9 0.18 -11.48 -14.01
C LYS A 9 0.08 -11.90 -12.54
N PHE A 10 0.32 -13.18 -12.25
CA PHE A 10 0.28 -13.70 -10.88
C PHE A 10 1.41 -13.13 -10.00
N TYR A 11 2.63 -13.06 -10.54
CA TYR A 11 3.75 -12.44 -9.85
C TYR A 11 3.45 -10.97 -9.51
N TRP A 12 2.98 -10.21 -10.50
CA TRP A 12 2.65 -8.81 -10.32
C TRP A 12 1.45 -8.60 -9.39
N SER A 13 0.46 -9.50 -9.37
CA SER A 13 -0.67 -9.39 -8.44
C SER A 13 -0.24 -9.55 -6.99
N ILE A 14 0.69 -10.47 -6.71
CA ILE A 14 1.25 -10.63 -5.36
C ILE A 14 2.12 -9.42 -5.00
N LEU A 15 2.95 -8.95 -5.94
CA LEU A 15 3.81 -7.80 -5.71
C LEU A 15 3.01 -6.53 -5.42
N TYR A 16 1.99 -6.20 -6.23
CA TYR A 16 1.13 -5.05 -5.98
C TYR A 16 0.30 -5.22 -4.70
N GLY A 17 -0.24 -6.42 -4.46
CA GLY A 17 -0.97 -6.72 -3.23
C GLY A 17 -0.12 -6.52 -1.97
N GLY A 18 1.13 -6.99 -1.97
CA GLY A 18 2.04 -6.84 -0.85
C GLY A 18 2.53 -5.40 -0.65
N VAL A 19 2.96 -4.74 -1.73
CA VAL A 19 3.55 -3.39 -1.65
C VAL A 19 2.49 -2.32 -1.38
N LEU A 20 1.36 -2.37 -2.08
CA LEU A 20 0.29 -1.39 -1.90
C LEU A 20 -0.52 -1.70 -0.64
N GLY A 21 -0.86 -2.98 -0.44
CA GLY A 21 -1.60 -3.45 0.74
C GLY A 21 -0.86 -3.27 2.06
N GLY A 22 0.47 -3.36 2.06
CA GLY A 22 1.30 -3.14 3.24
C GLY A 22 1.10 -1.75 3.87
N ASN A 23 0.71 -0.74 3.10
CA ASN A 23 0.50 0.62 3.61
C ASN A 23 -0.74 0.78 4.51
N LEU A 24 -1.58 -0.26 4.63
CA LEU A 24 -2.76 -0.25 5.48
C LEU A 24 -2.40 -0.02 6.96
N THR A 25 -1.20 -0.43 7.37
CA THR A 25 -0.70 -0.22 8.73
C THR A 25 0.52 0.69 8.77
N PRO A 26 0.75 1.39 9.90
CA PRO A 26 1.91 2.26 10.06
C PRO A 26 3.26 1.51 10.02
N ILE A 27 3.26 0.20 10.25
CA ILE A 27 4.50 -0.63 10.27
C ILE A 27 4.76 -1.37 8.94
N GLY A 28 3.81 -1.34 7.99
CA GLY A 28 3.89 -2.18 6.80
C GLY A 28 4.80 -1.66 5.69
N SER A 29 5.43 -0.49 5.88
CA SER A 29 6.55 -0.03 5.03
C SER A 29 7.56 0.77 5.85
N THR A 30 8.80 0.82 5.37
CA THR A 30 9.85 1.63 6.01
C THR A 30 9.52 3.12 5.97
N ALA A 31 8.85 3.60 4.92
CA ALA A 31 8.42 4.99 4.80
C ALA A 31 7.38 5.35 5.87
N ASN A 32 6.44 4.45 6.18
CA ASN A 32 5.44 4.69 7.22
C ASN A 32 6.08 4.80 8.60
N ILE A 33 7.05 3.93 8.90
CA ILE A 33 7.82 3.97 10.16
C ILE A 33 8.59 5.29 10.28
N VAL A 34 9.21 5.76 9.21
CA VAL A 34 9.88 7.08 9.18
C VAL A 34 8.89 8.20 9.45
N ALA A 35 7.70 8.16 8.84
CA ALA A 35 6.65 9.17 9.06
C ALA A 35 6.18 9.20 10.53
N ILE A 36 5.96 8.04 11.16
CA ILE A 36 5.65 7.95 12.59
C ILE A 36 6.80 8.48 13.44
N GLY A 37 8.03 8.12 13.10
CA GLY A 37 9.21 8.60 13.82
C GLY A 37 9.32 10.12 13.79
N LEU A 38 9.01 10.74 12.65
CA LEU A 38 8.97 12.19 12.52
C LEU A 38 7.81 12.81 13.32
N ALA A 39 6.61 12.23 13.24
CA ALA A 39 5.45 12.68 14.01
C ALA A 39 5.71 12.63 15.53
N SER A 40 6.32 11.55 16.01
CA SER A 40 6.69 11.38 17.43
C SER A 40 7.71 12.42 17.90
N ARG A 41 8.68 12.79 17.05
CA ARG A 41 9.65 13.88 17.36
C ARG A 41 8.96 15.23 17.54
N GLU A 42 7.87 15.48 16.82
CA GLU A 42 7.04 16.68 16.94
C GLU A 42 5.95 16.55 18.03
N LYS A 43 5.97 15.47 18.84
CA LYS A 43 4.96 15.14 19.86
C LYS A 43 3.55 14.97 19.30
N ILE A 44 3.44 14.56 18.03
CA ILE A 44 2.18 14.23 17.36
C ILE A 44 1.97 12.72 17.47
N GLU A 45 0.99 12.33 18.27
CA GLU A 45 0.57 10.94 18.41
C GLU A 45 -0.82 10.74 17.84
N PHE A 46 -1.02 9.61 17.17
CA PHE A 46 -2.33 9.21 16.66
C PHE A 46 -2.54 7.71 16.87
N PRO A 47 -3.79 7.28 17.18
CA PRO A 47 -4.09 5.87 17.34
C PRO A 47 -4.05 5.16 15.98
N LEU A 48 -3.82 3.84 15.97
CA LEU A 48 -3.88 3.01 14.76
C LEU A 48 -5.20 3.20 13.98
N LEU A 49 -6.31 3.38 14.70
CA LEU A 49 -7.62 3.62 14.10
C LEU A 49 -7.66 4.91 13.27
N TYR A 50 -6.93 5.94 13.69
CA TYR A 50 -6.78 7.19 12.93
C TYR A 50 -6.03 6.94 11.63
N TRP A 51 -4.94 6.17 11.67
CA TRP A 51 -4.21 5.78 10.46
C TRP A 51 -5.11 4.99 9.49
N LEU A 52 -5.78 3.96 10.01
CA LEU A 52 -6.65 3.08 9.22
C LEU A 52 -7.77 3.85 8.52
N LYS A 53 -8.35 4.87 9.17
CA LYS A 53 -9.39 5.73 8.58
C LYS A 53 -8.96 6.34 7.23
N TYR A 54 -7.69 6.71 7.09
CA TYR A 54 -7.16 7.28 5.86
C TYR A 54 -6.50 6.23 4.96
N ALA A 55 -5.80 5.27 5.54
CA ALA A 55 -5.09 4.24 4.80
C ALA A 55 -6.03 3.28 4.07
N ILE A 56 -7.15 2.89 4.67
CA ILE A 56 -8.13 1.97 4.06
C ILE A 56 -8.63 2.49 2.70
N PRO A 57 -9.25 3.69 2.59
CA PRO A 57 -9.76 4.14 1.30
C PRO A 57 -8.64 4.30 0.24
N ILE A 58 -7.46 4.77 0.64
CA ILE A 58 -6.33 4.97 -0.27
C ILE A 58 -5.83 3.62 -0.81
N VAL A 59 -5.56 2.67 0.08
CA VAL A 59 -5.07 1.33 -0.28
C VAL A 59 -6.09 0.61 -1.14
N PHE A 60 -7.39 0.69 -0.83
CA PHE A 60 -8.43 0.07 -1.65
C PHE A 60 -8.45 0.64 -3.07
N VAL A 61 -8.40 1.97 -3.23
CA VAL A 61 -8.33 2.59 -4.57
C VAL A 61 -7.09 2.13 -5.32
N GLN A 62 -5.92 2.09 -4.66
CA GLN A 62 -4.68 1.62 -5.27
C GLN A 62 -4.77 0.15 -5.70
N LEU A 63 -5.33 -0.73 -4.86
CA LEU A 63 -5.51 -2.14 -5.18
C LEU A 63 -6.48 -2.34 -6.34
N ILE A 64 -7.61 -1.61 -6.37
CA ILE A 64 -8.56 -1.65 -7.49
C ILE A 64 -7.88 -1.21 -8.79
N LEU A 65 -7.13 -0.11 -8.76
CA LEU A 65 -6.39 0.37 -9.94
C LEU A 65 -5.34 -0.65 -10.39
N SER A 66 -4.62 -1.28 -9.46
CA SER A 66 -3.66 -2.33 -9.80
C SER A 66 -4.32 -3.57 -10.40
N LEU A 67 -5.50 -3.93 -9.91
CA LEU A 67 -6.28 -5.04 -10.44
C LEU A 67 -6.73 -4.76 -11.87
N LEU A 68 -7.27 -3.56 -12.12
CA LEU A 68 -7.66 -3.11 -13.45
C LEU A 68 -6.47 -3.07 -14.40
N TYR A 69 -5.32 -2.56 -13.94
CA TYR A 69 -4.08 -2.54 -14.72
C TYR A 69 -3.66 -3.94 -15.14
N LEU A 70 -3.68 -4.93 -14.24
CA LEU A 70 -3.27 -6.31 -14.55
C LEU A 70 -4.28 -7.12 -15.37
N THR A 71 -5.56 -6.75 -15.33
CA THR A 71 -6.60 -7.43 -16.11
C THR A 71 -6.73 -6.86 -17.51
N ILE A 72 -6.60 -5.55 -17.69
CA ILE A 72 -6.76 -4.87 -18.98
C ILE A 72 -5.48 -4.95 -19.84
N LEU A 73 -4.29 -4.87 -19.22
CA LEU A 73 -2.97 -5.05 -19.87
C LEU A 73 -2.41 -6.46 -19.61
#